data_AF-A0A3P7JRS1-F1
#
_entry.id   AF-A0A3P7JRS1-F1
#
_cell.length_a   1.000
_cell.length_b   1.000
_cell.length_c   1.000
_cell.angle_alpha   90.00
_cell.angle_beta   90.00
_cell.angle_gamma   90.00
#
_symmetry.space_group_name_H-M   'P 1'
#
loop_
_entity.id
_entity.type
_entity.pdbx_description
1 polymer ?
#
loop_
_entity_poly.entity_id
_entity_poly.type
_entity_poly.pdbx_seq_one_letter_code
_entity_poly.pdbx_strand_id
1 'polypeptide(L)'
;IKLPYYQDCGSPGLARGENVTTAWKRCSDDYDCSTQCVNAYMNRYKGECALIGEEECQIMSRLHNGGPSGCKNPATVGYWQAIQECCGCT
;
A
#
# COMPACT_ATOMS: atom_id res chain seq x y z
N ILE A 1 -1.17 7.51 -2.26
CA ILE A 1 0.01 6.65 -2.56
C ILE A 1 1.24 7.53 -2.75
N LYS A 2 2.44 7.14 -2.29
CA LYS A 2 3.70 7.90 -2.53
C LYS A 2 4.37 7.48 -3.85
N LEU A 3 5.21 8.33 -4.45
CA LEU A 3 5.87 8.00 -5.73
C LEU A 3 6.68 6.68 -5.71
N PRO A 4 7.55 6.40 -4.71
CA PRO A 4 8.26 5.11 -4.66
C PRO A 4 7.32 3.90 -4.55
N TYR A 5 6.23 4.05 -3.79
CA TYR A 5 5.20 3.00 -3.68
C TYR A 5 4.56 2.71 -5.04
N TYR A 6 4.26 3.75 -5.81
CA TYR A 6 3.72 3.62 -7.16
C TYR A 6 4.68 2.93 -8.12
N GLN A 7 5.98 3.22 -8.01
CA GLN A 7 7.00 2.52 -8.78
C GLN A 7 7.06 1.04 -8.40
N ASP A 8 7.00 0.72 -7.11
CA ASP A 8 7.07 -0.65 -6.61
C ASP A 8 5.83 -1.49 -6.94
N CYS A 9 4.65 -0.86 -7.08
CA CYS A 9 3.43 -1.54 -7.50
C CYS A 9 3.35 -1.77 -9.02
N GLY A 10 4.41 -1.46 -9.77
CA GLY A 10 4.48 -1.68 -11.22
C GLY A 10 4.03 -0.49 -12.07
N SER A 11 3.80 0.68 -11.46
CA SER A 11 3.41 1.92 -12.16
C SER A 11 2.18 1.78 -13.07
N PRO A 12 1.03 1.28 -12.56
CA PRO A 12 -0.17 1.08 -13.37
C PRO A 12 -0.63 2.38 -14.03
N GLY A 13 -1.03 2.27 -15.30
CA GLY A 13 -1.49 3.42 -16.09
C GLY A 13 -0.38 4.31 -16.66
N LEU A 14 0.92 4.02 -16.42
CA LEU A 14 2.03 4.74 -17.05
C LEU A 14 2.11 4.43 -18.55
N ALA A 15 1.97 5.45 -19.40
CA ALA A 15 2.17 5.33 -20.83
C ALA A 15 3.65 5.40 -21.23
N ARG A 16 4.00 4.79 -22.38
CA ARG A 16 5.36 4.84 -22.92
C ARG A 16 5.80 6.29 -23.16
N GLY A 17 6.87 6.71 -22.50
CA GLY A 17 7.41 8.07 -22.61
C GLY A 17 6.69 9.12 -21.77
N GLU A 18 5.66 8.74 -21.00
CA GLU A 18 5.01 9.64 -20.04
C GLU A 18 5.92 9.89 -18.83
N ASN A 19 5.82 11.09 -18.25
CA ASN A 19 6.51 11.41 -17.01
C ASN A 19 5.91 10.60 -15.84
N VAL A 20 6.75 9.85 -15.12
CA VAL A 20 6.31 8.99 -14.01
C VAL A 20 5.60 9.75 -12.89
N THR A 21 5.98 11.00 -12.61
CA THR A 21 5.34 11.83 -11.58
C THR A 21 3.93 12.23 -11.99
N THR A 22 3.72 12.51 -13.29
CA THR A 22 2.39 12.81 -13.84
C THR A 22 1.48 11.58 -13.75
N ALA A 23 1.98 10.43 -14.21
CA ALA A 23 1.24 9.17 -14.16
C ALA A 23 0.89 8.75 -12.71
N TRP A 24 1.85 8.89 -11.79
CA TRP A 24 1.65 8.61 -10.36
C TRP A 24 0.53 9.46 -9.75
N LYS A 25 0.53 10.77 -10.00
CA LYS A 25 -0.51 11.68 -9.47
C LYS A 25 -1.87 11.29 -10.03
N ARG A 26 -1.98 11.12 -11.36
CA ARG A 26 -3.22 10.69 -12.02
C ARG A 26 -3.72 9.36 -11.46
N CYS A 27 -2.84 8.37 -11.29
CA CYS A 27 -3.21 7.07 -10.74
C CYS A 27 -3.60 7.16 -9.26
N SER A 28 -2.98 8.05 -8.48
CA SER A 28 -3.31 8.26 -7.07
C SER A 28 -4.67 8.93 -6.87
N ASP A 29 -5.12 9.72 -7.84
CA ASP A 29 -6.42 10.40 -7.84
C ASP A 29 -7.53 9.55 -8.50
N ASP A 30 -7.18 8.38 -9.06
CA ASP A 30 -8.11 7.45 -9.70
C ASP A 30 -8.33 6.22 -8.81
N TYR A 31 -9.60 5.91 -8.50
CA TYR A 31 -9.94 4.84 -7.56
C TYR A 31 -9.48 3.46 -8.04
N ASP A 32 -9.69 3.14 -9.32
CA ASP A 32 -9.38 1.83 -9.87
C ASP A 32 -7.87 1.63 -10.01
N CYS A 33 -7.15 2.65 -10.50
CA CYS A 33 -5.70 2.61 -10.65
C CYS A 33 -5.00 2.56 -9.28
N SER A 34 -5.44 3.37 -8.32
CA SER A 34 -4.88 3.34 -6.97
C SER A 34 -5.14 2.00 -6.28
N THR A 35 -6.33 1.43 -6.43
CA THR A 35 -6.66 0.09 -5.90
C THR A 35 -5.80 -1.00 -6.55
N GLN A 36 -5.63 -0.96 -7.88
CA GLN A 36 -4.72 -1.88 -8.60
C GLN A 36 -3.29 -1.78 -8.05
N CYS A 37 -2.80 -0.56 -7.82
CA CYS A 37 -1.49 -0.32 -7.26
C CYS A 37 -1.35 -0.88 -5.83
N VAL A 38 -2.32 -0.64 -4.95
CA VAL A 38 -2.31 -1.19 -3.59
C VAL A 38 -2.27 -2.72 -3.63
N ASN A 39 -3.13 -3.36 -4.44
CA ASN A 39 -3.16 -4.82 -4.57
C ASN A 39 -1.84 -5.40 -5.09
N ALA A 40 -1.23 -4.77 -6.10
CA ALA A 40 0.06 -5.18 -6.62
C ALA A 40 1.19 -5.02 -5.57
N TYR A 41 1.17 -3.93 -4.80
CA TYR A 41 2.12 -3.70 -3.72
C TYR A 41 1.98 -4.74 -2.60
N MET A 42 0.76 -5.06 -2.19
CA MET A 42 0.51 -6.11 -1.19
C MET A 42 0.97 -7.47 -1.68
N ASN A 43 0.67 -7.83 -2.92
CA ASN A 43 1.15 -9.09 -3.49
C ASN A 43 2.68 -9.17 -3.55
N ARG A 44 3.35 -8.05 -3.79
CA ARG A 44 4.82 -7.97 -3.79
C ARG A 44 5.42 -8.14 -2.40
N TYR A 45 4.83 -7.57 -1.36
CA TYR A 45 5.46 -7.45 -0.03
C TYR A 45 4.81 -8.24 1.10
N LYS A 46 3.63 -8.84 0.91
CA LYS A 46 2.96 -9.63 1.99
C LYS A 46 3.81 -10.76 2.55
N GLY A 47 4.71 -11.32 1.73
CA GLY A 47 5.67 -12.35 2.17
C GLY A 47 6.61 -11.88 3.27
N GLU A 48 6.92 -10.57 3.34
CA GLU A 48 7.74 -9.99 4.41
C GLU A 48 7.10 -10.11 5.79
N CYS A 49 5.77 -10.29 5.83
CA CYS A 49 4.97 -10.33 7.06
C CYS A 49 4.46 -11.74 7.41
N ALA A 50 4.83 -12.77 6.64
CA ALA A 50 4.25 -14.12 6.75
C ALA A 50 4.40 -14.78 8.12
N LEU A 51 5.38 -14.38 8.93
CA LEU A 51 5.69 -14.96 10.25
C LEU A 51 5.28 -14.08 11.43
N ILE A 52 4.59 -12.96 11.20
CA ILE A 52 4.22 -12.00 12.25
C ILE A 52 2.94 -12.44 12.98
N GLY A 53 2.09 -13.28 12.36
CA GLY A 53 0.85 -13.77 12.96
C GLY A 53 -0.29 -12.75 13.02
N GLU A 54 -0.24 -11.73 12.16
CA GLU A 54 -1.27 -10.69 12.05
C GLU A 54 -2.32 -11.03 10.98
N GLU A 55 -3.54 -10.54 11.18
CA GLU A 55 -4.62 -10.66 10.21
C GLU A 55 -4.34 -9.87 8.92
N GLU A 56 -4.98 -10.27 7.82
CA GLU A 56 -4.71 -9.71 6.49
C GLU A 56 -4.89 -8.19 6.43
N CYS A 57 -5.99 -7.66 6.96
CA CYS A 57 -6.24 -6.20 6.99
C CYS A 57 -5.19 -5.43 7.80
N GLN A 58 -4.70 -6.01 8.91
CA GLN A 58 -3.64 -5.42 9.71
C GLN A 58 -2.33 -5.41 8.92
N ILE A 59 -1.94 -6.53 8.31
CA ILE A 59 -0.76 -6.62 7.45
C ILE A 59 -0.83 -5.59 6.32
N MET A 60 -1.95 -5.51 5.61
CA MET A 60 -2.13 -4.55 4.51
C MET A 60 -2.00 -3.10 5.00
N SER A 61 -2.64 -2.78 6.12
CA SER A 61 -2.60 -1.44 6.71
C SER A 61 -1.17 -1.03 7.09
N ARG A 62 -0.45 -1.96 7.73
CA ARG A 62 0.92 -1.71 8.19
C ARG A 62 1.91 -1.63 7.03
N LEU A 63 1.75 -2.45 5.98
CA LEU A 63 2.53 -2.34 4.75
C LEU A 63 2.23 -1.05 3.97
N HIS A 64 0.96 -0.64 3.91
CA HIS A 64 0.57 0.60 3.24
C HIS A 64 1.20 1.84 3.90
N ASN A 65 1.25 1.84 5.24
CA ASN A 65 1.82 2.94 6.01
C ASN A 65 3.36 2.91 6.07
N GLY A 66 3.93 1.74 6.34
CA GLY A 66 5.35 1.56 6.67
C GLY A 66 6.24 1.06 5.54
N GLY A 67 5.68 0.77 4.37
CA GLY A 67 6.43 0.22 3.23
C GLY A 67 6.71 -1.29 3.37
N PRO A 68 7.75 -1.82 2.68
CA PRO A 68 7.95 -3.27 2.49
C PRO A 68 8.01 -4.10 3.78
N SER A 69 8.53 -3.51 4.86
CA SER A 69 8.68 -4.15 6.17
C SER A 69 7.78 -3.50 7.23
N GLY A 70 6.71 -2.83 6.82
CA GLY A 70 5.86 -2.03 7.71
C GLY A 70 5.27 -2.81 8.89
N CYS A 71 4.98 -4.10 8.72
CA CYS A 71 4.53 -5.01 9.78
C CYS A 71 5.60 -5.34 10.84
N LYS A 72 6.89 -5.06 10.56
CA LYS A 72 7.97 -5.22 11.54
C LYS A 72 8.23 -3.94 12.33
N ASN A 73 7.62 -2.83 11.93
CA ASN A 73 7.84 -1.52 12.54
C ASN A 73 6.70 -1.17 13.52
N PRO A 74 6.94 -1.05 14.84
CA PRO A 74 5.89 -0.73 15.79
C PRO A 74 5.21 0.63 15.55
N ALA A 75 5.87 1.57 14.85
CA ALA A 75 5.28 2.86 14.51
C ALA A 75 4.03 2.77 13.60
N THR A 76 3.82 1.64 12.91
CA THR A 76 2.66 1.43 12.04
C THR A 76 1.42 0.89 12.78
N VAL A 77 1.56 0.50 14.05
CA VAL A 77 0.44 -0.04 14.85
C VAL A 77 -0.65 1.01 15.05
N GLY A 78 -0.29 2.26 15.33
CA GLY A 78 -1.27 3.34 15.49
C GLY A 78 -2.06 3.63 14.22
N TYR A 79 -1.46 3.42 13.04
CA TYR A 79 -2.17 3.55 11.77
C TYR A 79 -3.23 2.45 11.59
N TRP A 80 -2.92 1.21 11.98
CA TRP A 80 -3.89 0.11 11.97
C TRP A 80 -5.07 0.40 12.92
N GLN A 81 -4.80 0.85 14.14
CA GLN A 81 -5.83 1.21 15.11
C GLN A 81 -6.81 2.25 14.55
N ALA A 82 -6.30 3.30 13.89
CA ALA A 82 -7.13 4.31 13.24
C ALA A 82 -8.02 3.73 12.11
N ILE A 83 -7.54 2.71 11.39
CA ILE A 83 -8.35 2.03 10.36
C ILE A 83 -9.48 1.22 10.99
N GLN A 84 -9.21 0.49 12.08
CA GLN A 84 -10.25 -0.27 12.79
C GLN A 84 -11.38 0.65 13.27
N GLU A 85 -11.03 1.80 13.84
CA GLU A 85 -11.99 2.83 14.26
C GLU A 85 -12.81 3.36 13.09
N CYS A 86 -12.17 3.62 11.94
CA CYS A 86 -12.84 4.17 10.76
C CYS A 86 -13.78 3.16 10.09
N CYS A 87 -13.38 1.89 10.00
CA CYS A 87 -14.18 0.86 9.33
C CYS A 87 -15.26 0.25 10.23
N GLY A 88 -15.19 0.47 11.55
CA GLY A 88 -16.07 -0.16 12.52
C GLY A 88 -15.86 -1.68 12.64
N CYS A 89 -14.71 -2.18 12.18
CA CYS A 89 -14.37 -3.60 12.21
C CYS A 89 -13.61 -3.89 13.52
N THR A 90 -14.33 -4.36 14.53
CA THR A 90 -13.79 -4.84 15.81
C THR A 90 -13.68 -6.35 15.84
#